data_AF-A0A1G2WYZ0-F1
#
_entry.id   AF-A0A1G2WYZ0-F1
#
_cell.length_a   1.000
_cell.length_b   1.000
_cell.length_c   1.000
_cell.angle_alpha   90.00
_cell.angle_beta   90.00
_cell.angle_gamma   90.00
#
_symmetry.space_group_name_H-M   'P 1'
#
loop_
_entity.id
_entity.type
_entity.pdbx_description
1 polymer ?
#
loop_
_entity_poly.entity_id
_entity_poly.type
_entity_poly.pdbx_seq_one_letter_code
_entity_poly.pdbx_strand_id
1 'polypeptide(L)'
;MEGVCQMGAGIFYVLFNAMAALLAGCKRVYETGDAKKFFYAFLLVFGLITVASQPLHADYLDTWNWRNPLPQGNTLLSVAYGNSIFVAVGKHETVLTSPNGKTWQTRSSGTTESLEGVIYSNSIFVAVGESGTIITSSDGVTWMTRTSGTNKALNGVAYGNSTFVAVGVIETILQSGSSETPLGY
;
A
#
# COMPACT_ATOMS: atom_id res chain seq x y z
N MET A 1 16.97 -20.73 15.63
CA MET A 1 15.90 -19.71 15.79
C MET A 1 15.08 -20.06 17.03
N GLU A 2 15.70 -20.09 18.19
CA GLU A 2 15.06 -20.29 19.49
C GLU A 2 15.70 -19.27 20.43
N GLY A 3 14.95 -18.27 20.89
CA GLY A 3 15.54 -17.20 21.69
C GLY A 3 14.64 -16.01 22.01
N VAL A 4 13.41 -15.96 21.49
CA VAL A 4 12.51 -14.81 21.72
C VAL A 4 11.21 -15.20 22.46
N CYS A 5 11.00 -16.47 22.83
CA CYS A 5 9.75 -16.90 23.50
C CYS A 5 9.81 -17.05 25.04
N GLN A 6 10.91 -16.69 25.72
CA GLN A 6 11.01 -16.88 27.19
C GLN A 6 10.91 -15.60 28.04
N MET A 7 10.95 -14.40 27.47
CA MET A 7 10.90 -13.16 28.27
C MET A 7 9.49 -12.72 28.70
N GLY A 8 8.43 -13.30 28.13
CA GLY A 8 7.04 -12.94 28.46
C GLY A 8 6.52 -13.54 29.78
N ALA A 9 6.91 -14.76 30.13
CA ALA A 9 6.32 -15.47 31.28
C ALA A 9 6.81 -14.94 32.64
N GLY A 10 8.06 -14.47 32.72
CA GLY A 10 8.64 -13.95 33.96
C GLY A 10 7.97 -12.67 34.45
N ILE A 11 7.60 -11.78 33.53
CA ILE A 11 6.96 -10.50 33.86
C ILE A 11 5.52 -10.71 34.35
N PHE A 12 4.79 -11.65 33.74
CA PHE A 12 3.45 -12.04 34.19
C PHE A 12 3.48 -12.68 35.59
N TYR A 13 4.51 -13.47 35.92
CA TYR A 13 4.64 -14.13 37.22
C TYR A 13 4.98 -13.15 38.35
N VAL A 14 5.83 -12.14 38.08
CA VAL A 14 6.15 -11.07 39.04
C VAL A 14 4.94 -10.17 39.26
N LEU A 15 4.20 -9.83 38.20
CA LEU A 15 2.96 -9.05 38.29
C LEU A 15 1.85 -9.79 39.05
N PHE A 16 1.71 -11.10 38.85
CA PHE A 16 0.71 -11.90 39.55
C PHE A 16 1.00 -12.00 41.06
N ASN A 17 2.26 -12.22 41.45
CA ASN A 17 2.66 -12.26 42.86
C ASN A 17 2.59 -10.88 43.54
N ALA A 18 2.96 -9.81 42.82
CA ALA A 18 2.78 -8.44 43.30
C ALA A 18 1.28 -8.12 43.51
N MET A 19 0.41 -8.57 42.62
CA MET A 19 -1.04 -8.40 42.74
C MET A 19 -1.64 -9.20 43.91
N ALA A 20 -1.13 -10.41 44.17
CA ALA A 20 -1.54 -11.20 45.34
C ALA A 20 -1.10 -10.56 46.68
N ALA A 21 0.09 -9.96 46.74
CA ALA A 21 0.56 -9.21 47.91
C ALA A 21 -0.25 -7.91 48.15
N LEU A 22 -0.66 -7.21 47.07
CA LEU A 22 -1.55 -6.05 47.14
C LEU A 22 -2.97 -6.43 47.60
N LEU A 23 -3.51 -7.56 47.15
CA LEU A 23 -4.81 -8.08 47.60
C LEU A 23 -4.80 -8.47 49.09
N ALA A 24 -3.69 -9.03 49.59
CA ALA A 24 -3.52 -9.33 51.00
C ALA A 24 -3.43 -8.07 51.87
N GLY A 25 -2.78 -7.00 51.37
CA GLY A 25 -2.77 -5.68 52.02
C GLY A 25 -4.14 -4.97 52.03
N CYS A 26 -4.96 -5.22 51.00
CA CYS A 26 -6.28 -4.61 50.83
C CYS A 26 -7.26 -4.99 51.97
N LYS A 27 -7.15 -6.19 52.53
CA LYS A 27 -8.03 -6.66 53.62
C LYS A 27 -7.89 -5.85 54.92
N ARG A 28 -6.75 -5.20 55.16
CA ARG A 28 -6.49 -4.41 56.39
C ARG A 28 -6.91 -2.94 56.28
N VAL A 29 -7.18 -2.44 55.08
CA VAL A 29 -7.42 -1.00 54.81
C VAL A 29 -8.92 -0.67 54.71
N TYR A 30 -9.77 -1.67 54.43
CA TYR A 30 -11.23 -1.50 54.39
C TYR A 30 -11.87 -1.06 55.72
N GLU A 31 -11.18 -1.22 56.86
CA GLU A 31 -11.70 -0.85 58.18
C GLU A 31 -11.59 0.66 58.50
N THR A 32 -10.86 1.45 57.70
CA THR A 32 -10.54 2.86 58.01
C THR A 32 -11.03 3.85 56.94
N GLY A 33 -12.33 3.87 56.65
CA GLY A 33 -13.10 5.04 56.20
C GLY A 33 -12.74 5.83 54.92
N ASP A 34 -11.57 5.65 54.29
CA ASP A 34 -11.09 6.51 53.19
C ASP A 34 -10.90 5.73 51.87
N ALA A 35 -11.69 4.66 51.69
CA ALA A 35 -11.62 3.75 50.54
C ALA A 35 -11.85 4.42 49.17
N LYS A 36 -12.59 5.54 49.13
CA LYS A 36 -12.89 6.25 47.86
C LYS A 36 -11.63 6.91 47.26
N LYS A 37 -10.77 7.53 48.08
CA LYS A 37 -9.54 8.19 47.59
C LYS A 37 -8.53 7.19 47.05
N PHE A 38 -8.42 6.02 47.70
CA PHE A 38 -7.57 4.93 47.23
C PHE A 38 -8.10 4.26 45.96
N PHE A 39 -9.42 4.14 45.81
CA PHE A 39 -10.03 3.64 44.57
C PHE A 39 -9.74 4.55 43.38
N TYR A 40 -9.85 5.87 43.54
CA TYR A 40 -9.50 6.83 42.50
C TYR A 40 -7.99 6.87 42.22
N ALA A 41 -7.14 6.77 43.24
CA ALA A 41 -5.69 6.66 43.05
C ALA A 41 -5.30 5.37 42.30
N PHE A 42 -5.97 4.24 42.59
CA PHE A 42 -5.76 2.97 41.89
C PHE A 42 -6.21 3.04 40.43
N LEU A 43 -7.38 3.64 40.15
CA LEU A 43 -7.85 3.87 38.78
C LEU A 43 -6.93 4.81 37.99
N LEU A 44 -6.37 5.85 38.63
CA LEU A 44 -5.42 6.76 37.99
C LEU A 44 -4.08 6.07 37.69
N VAL A 45 -3.57 5.25 38.62
CA VAL A 45 -2.29 4.52 38.43
C VAL A 45 -2.43 3.38 37.43
N PHE A 46 -3.51 2.58 37.46
CA PHE A 46 -3.79 1.56 36.44
C PHE A 46 -4.11 2.20 35.08
N GLY A 47 -4.83 3.32 35.06
CA GLY A 47 -5.06 4.12 33.85
C GLY A 47 -3.75 4.63 33.24
N LEU A 48 -2.83 5.15 34.05
CA LEU A 48 -1.51 5.61 33.60
C LEU A 48 -0.61 4.45 33.12
N ILE A 49 -0.66 3.28 33.77
CA ILE A 49 0.12 2.09 33.37
C ILE A 49 -0.39 1.47 32.07
N THR A 50 -1.70 1.49 31.81
CA THR A 50 -2.28 0.99 30.54
C THR A 50 -2.05 1.92 29.35
N VAL A 51 -1.93 3.23 29.58
CA VAL A 51 -1.57 4.20 28.52
C VAL A 51 -0.09 4.07 28.13
N ALA A 52 0.80 3.68 29.05
CA ALA A 52 2.22 3.49 28.78
C ALA A 52 2.56 2.17 28.05
N SER A 53 1.59 1.26 27.88
CA SER A 53 1.79 -0.04 27.20
C SER A 53 1.39 -0.05 25.73
N GLN A 54 1.09 1.11 25.12
CA GLN A 54 0.90 1.14 23.67
C GLN A 54 2.27 0.96 23.02
N PRO A 55 2.50 -0.09 22.20
CA PRO A 55 3.71 -0.15 21.42
C PRO A 55 3.76 1.13 20.56
N LEU A 56 4.85 1.89 20.64
CA LEU A 56 5.18 2.90 19.65
C LEU A 56 5.12 2.19 18.31
N HIS A 57 4.04 2.45 17.57
CA HIS A 57 3.74 1.74 16.34
C HIS A 57 4.93 1.95 15.41
N ALA A 58 5.52 0.86 14.94
CA ALA A 58 6.47 0.93 13.83
C ALA A 58 5.79 1.71 12.70
N ASP A 59 6.43 2.78 12.24
CA ASP A 59 5.89 3.61 11.16
C ASP A 59 5.67 2.70 9.94
N TYR A 60 4.65 2.98 9.13
CA TYR A 60 4.26 2.13 7.98
C TYR A 60 5.43 1.81 7.00
N LEU A 61 6.55 2.50 7.11
CA LEU A 61 7.75 2.36 6.29
C LEU A 61 8.79 1.37 6.83
N ASP A 62 8.69 0.90 8.08
CA ASP A 62 9.73 0.09 8.72
C ASP A 62 9.54 -1.43 8.54
N THR A 63 8.34 -1.87 8.12
CA THR A 63 8.01 -3.30 7.99
C THR A 63 7.60 -3.66 6.57
N TRP A 64 8.54 -4.24 5.81
CA TRP A 64 8.31 -4.71 4.45
C TRP A 64 7.93 -6.18 4.43
N ASN A 65 6.80 -6.51 3.79
CA ASN A 65 6.32 -7.88 3.64
C ASN A 65 6.39 -8.29 2.18
N TRP A 66 7.16 -9.32 1.86
CA TRP A 66 7.19 -9.88 0.50
C TRP A 66 5.83 -10.51 0.17
N ARG A 67 5.20 -10.04 -0.91
CA ARG A 67 3.93 -10.56 -1.45
C ARG A 67 4.22 -11.15 -2.82
N ASN A 68 4.48 -12.45 -2.89
CA ASN A 68 4.81 -13.18 -4.12
C ASN A 68 3.56 -13.32 -5.02
N PRO A 69 3.34 -12.45 -6.02
CA PRO A 69 2.13 -12.52 -6.82
C PRO A 69 2.26 -13.61 -7.88
N LEU A 70 1.12 -14.19 -8.27
CA LEU A 70 1.04 -15.08 -9.43
C LEU A 70 0.83 -14.27 -10.73
N PRO A 71 1.28 -14.78 -11.89
CA PRO A 71 2.08 -15.99 -12.08
C PRO A 71 3.57 -15.64 -11.91
N GLN A 72 4.26 -16.44 -11.09
CA GLN A 72 5.69 -16.29 -10.82
C GLN A 72 6.48 -16.30 -12.14
N GLY A 73 7.35 -15.30 -12.36
CA GLY A 73 8.36 -15.34 -13.42
C GLY A 73 8.62 -14.01 -14.14
N ASN A 74 7.62 -13.15 -14.29
CA ASN A 74 7.78 -11.90 -15.04
C ASN A 74 8.29 -10.75 -14.15
N THR A 75 9.21 -9.94 -14.70
CA THR A 75 9.69 -8.72 -14.04
C THR A 75 8.56 -7.69 -14.00
N LEU A 76 8.18 -7.25 -12.79
CA LEU A 76 7.29 -6.10 -12.60
C LEU A 76 8.11 -4.81 -12.64
N LEU A 77 7.62 -3.83 -13.39
CA LEU A 77 8.36 -2.62 -13.72
C LEU A 77 7.70 -1.36 -13.15
N SER A 78 6.38 -1.37 -12.99
CA SER A 78 5.64 -0.21 -12.48
C SER A 78 4.33 -0.61 -11.77
N VAL A 79 3.87 0.25 -10.87
CA VAL A 79 2.60 0.08 -10.13
C VAL A 79 1.89 1.43 -9.96
N ALA A 80 0.57 1.43 -10.10
CA ALA A 80 -0.30 2.57 -9.83
C ALA A 80 -1.46 2.16 -8.92
N TYR A 81 -1.96 3.09 -8.11
CA TYR A 81 -3.19 2.93 -7.34
C TYR A 81 -4.22 3.96 -7.81
N GLY A 82 -5.45 3.50 -8.01
CA GLY A 82 -6.54 4.31 -8.55
C GLY A 82 -7.83 3.52 -8.60
N ASN A 83 -8.99 4.18 -8.67
CA ASN A 83 -10.29 3.49 -8.70
C ASN A 83 -10.48 2.43 -7.59
N SER A 84 -9.82 2.61 -6.43
CA SER A 84 -9.79 1.64 -5.32
C SER A 84 -9.07 0.30 -5.61
N ILE A 85 -8.15 0.28 -6.57
CA ILE A 85 -7.42 -0.90 -7.04
C ILE A 85 -5.95 -0.56 -7.29
N PHE A 86 -5.05 -1.47 -6.94
CA PHE A 86 -3.66 -1.48 -7.39
C PHE A 86 -3.56 -2.16 -8.75
N VAL A 87 -2.82 -1.55 -9.67
CA VAL A 87 -2.47 -2.11 -10.98
C VAL A 87 -0.96 -2.15 -11.08
N ALA A 88 -0.38 -3.33 -11.31
CA ALA A 88 1.03 -3.51 -11.59
C ALA A 88 1.22 -3.98 -13.03
N VAL A 89 2.27 -3.49 -13.69
CA VAL A 89 2.62 -3.86 -15.06
C VAL A 89 4.08 -4.31 -15.16
N GLY A 90 4.42 -5.04 -16.23
CA GLY A 90 5.78 -5.55 -16.40
C GLY A 90 6.06 -6.23 -17.73
N LYS A 91 7.16 -7.00 -17.76
CA LYS A 91 7.61 -7.77 -18.93
C LYS A 91 6.61 -8.84 -19.34
N HIS A 92 6.63 -9.23 -20.62
CA HIS A 92 5.75 -10.25 -21.21
C HIS A 92 4.27 -9.95 -20.89
N GLU A 93 3.75 -8.85 -21.44
CA GLU A 93 2.33 -8.48 -21.40
C GLU A 93 1.68 -8.42 -20.01
N THR A 94 2.49 -8.34 -18.95
CA THR A 94 2.03 -8.52 -17.58
C THR A 94 1.18 -7.34 -17.15
N VAL A 95 -0.08 -7.64 -16.78
CA VAL A 95 -0.94 -6.74 -16.01
C VAL A 95 -1.51 -7.53 -14.83
N LEU A 96 -1.28 -7.03 -13.63
CA LEU A 96 -1.77 -7.59 -12.38
C LEU A 96 -2.63 -6.57 -11.65
N THR A 97 -3.67 -7.04 -10.97
CA THR A 97 -4.59 -6.20 -10.21
C THR A 97 -4.76 -6.70 -8.79
N SER A 98 -4.89 -5.79 -7.83
CA SER A 98 -5.15 -6.13 -6.44
C SER A 98 -6.05 -5.11 -5.76
N PRO A 99 -7.10 -5.53 -5.04
CA PRO A 99 -7.89 -4.60 -4.23
C PRO A 99 -7.19 -4.19 -2.92
N ASN A 100 -6.14 -4.90 -2.50
CA ASN A 100 -5.58 -4.79 -1.15
C ASN A 100 -4.05 -4.86 -1.08
N GLY A 101 -3.37 -4.94 -2.23
CA GLY A 101 -1.90 -5.07 -2.35
C GLY A 101 -1.34 -6.42 -1.88
N LYS A 102 -2.19 -7.38 -1.46
CA LYS A 102 -1.79 -8.69 -0.95
C LYS A 102 -2.13 -9.81 -1.93
N THR A 103 -3.34 -9.79 -2.46
CA THR A 103 -3.85 -10.79 -3.40
C THR A 103 -3.91 -10.20 -4.80
N TRP A 104 -3.17 -10.80 -5.74
CA TRP A 104 -3.02 -10.29 -7.09
C TRP A 104 -3.67 -11.22 -8.12
N GLN A 105 -4.28 -10.64 -9.14
CA GLN A 105 -4.95 -11.34 -10.24
C GLN A 105 -4.43 -10.85 -11.58
N THR A 106 -4.03 -11.77 -12.44
CA THR A 106 -3.64 -11.48 -13.84
C THR A 106 -4.82 -10.96 -14.63
N ARG A 107 -4.57 -9.95 -15.47
CA ARG A 107 -5.52 -9.42 -16.45
C ARG A 107 -4.94 -9.53 -17.85
N SER A 108 -5.82 -9.74 -18.82
CA SER A 108 -5.44 -9.62 -20.22
C SER A 108 -5.17 -8.15 -20.53
N SER A 109 -3.99 -7.86 -21.08
CA SER A 109 -3.56 -6.51 -21.46
C SER A 109 -4.04 -6.09 -22.85
N GLY A 110 -4.40 -7.06 -23.70
CA GLY A 110 -4.73 -6.83 -25.12
C GLY A 110 -3.50 -6.59 -26.01
N THR A 111 -2.29 -6.82 -25.49
CA THR A 111 -1.01 -6.70 -26.22
C THR A 111 -0.09 -7.88 -25.87
N THR A 112 0.95 -8.08 -26.67
CA THR A 112 2.07 -9.03 -26.41
C THR A 112 3.35 -8.31 -26.00
N GLU A 113 3.32 -6.98 -25.96
CA GLU A 113 4.50 -6.15 -25.66
C GLU A 113 4.69 -6.00 -24.14
N SER A 114 5.93 -5.78 -23.71
CA SER A 114 6.21 -5.43 -22.32
C SER A 114 5.68 -4.05 -21.98
N LEU A 115 5.21 -3.89 -20.75
CA LEU A 115 4.73 -2.62 -20.21
C LEU A 115 5.71 -2.09 -19.18
N GLU A 116 6.20 -0.87 -19.40
CA GLU A 116 7.30 -0.25 -18.66
C GLU A 116 6.80 0.76 -17.61
N GLY A 117 5.67 1.42 -17.87
CA GLY A 117 5.11 2.43 -16.98
C GLY A 117 3.60 2.35 -16.90
N VAL A 118 3.03 2.64 -15.73
CA VAL A 118 1.58 2.80 -15.54
C VAL A 118 1.28 3.96 -14.59
N ILE A 119 0.23 4.71 -14.89
CA ILE A 119 -0.35 5.72 -13.99
C ILE A 119 -1.86 5.61 -13.95
N TYR A 120 -2.46 6.14 -12.87
CA TYR A 120 -3.89 6.44 -12.81
C TYR A 120 -4.08 7.94 -12.67
N SER A 121 -4.76 8.56 -13.63
CA SER A 121 -5.13 9.97 -13.54
C SER A 121 -6.34 10.25 -14.41
N ASN A 122 -7.08 11.33 -14.13
CA ASN A 122 -8.30 11.66 -14.86
C ASN A 122 -9.28 10.47 -14.98
N SER A 123 -9.44 9.71 -13.89
CA SER A 123 -10.29 8.51 -13.81
C SER A 123 -9.95 7.38 -14.79
N ILE A 124 -8.75 7.36 -15.34
CA ILE A 124 -8.30 6.33 -16.29
C ILE A 124 -6.88 5.86 -15.94
N PHE A 125 -6.65 4.56 -16.10
CA PHE A 125 -5.31 3.98 -16.13
C PHE A 125 -4.72 4.13 -17.52
N VAL A 126 -3.45 4.52 -17.58
CA VAL A 126 -2.66 4.56 -18.80
C VAL A 126 -1.37 3.78 -18.55
N ALA A 127 -1.15 2.73 -19.34
CA ALA A 127 0.11 2.00 -19.35
C ALA A 127 0.81 2.15 -20.70
N VAL A 128 2.14 2.26 -20.64
CA VAL A 128 3.01 2.47 -21.80
C VAL A 128 4.12 1.42 -21.83
N GLY A 129 4.65 1.12 -23.01
CA GLY A 129 5.64 0.05 -23.13
C GLY A 129 6.41 -0.04 -24.44
N GLU A 130 6.94 -1.23 -24.70
CA GLU A 130 7.73 -1.57 -25.88
C GLU A 130 6.93 -1.35 -27.18
N SER A 131 7.66 -1.16 -28.29
CA SER A 131 7.09 -0.97 -29.63
C SER A 131 6.08 0.19 -29.74
N GLY A 132 6.19 1.20 -28.87
CA GLY A 132 5.28 2.34 -28.82
C GLY A 132 3.90 2.01 -28.25
N THR A 133 3.78 0.92 -27.49
CA THR A 133 2.52 0.45 -26.92
C THR A 133 1.94 1.47 -25.94
N ILE A 134 0.66 1.78 -26.11
CA ILE A 134 -0.16 2.51 -25.14
C ILE A 134 -1.45 1.71 -24.95
N ILE A 135 -1.77 1.35 -23.72
CA ILE A 135 -3.05 0.74 -23.35
C ILE A 135 -3.74 1.55 -22.25
N THR A 136 -5.06 1.59 -22.28
CA THR A 136 -5.87 2.37 -21.33
C THR A 136 -6.99 1.54 -20.73
N SER A 137 -7.37 1.81 -19.49
CA SER A 137 -8.47 1.14 -18.80
C SER A 137 -9.16 2.07 -17.80
N SER A 138 -10.49 2.06 -17.73
CA SER A 138 -11.23 2.81 -16.69
C SER A 138 -11.36 2.03 -15.37
N ASP A 139 -11.23 0.70 -15.41
CA ASP A 139 -11.49 -0.19 -14.28
C ASP A 139 -10.24 -0.97 -13.81
N GLY A 140 -9.14 -0.91 -14.57
CA GLY A 140 -7.91 -1.68 -14.35
C GLY A 140 -8.01 -3.15 -14.80
N VAL A 141 -9.16 -3.58 -15.31
CA VAL A 141 -9.49 -4.97 -15.66
C VAL A 141 -9.61 -5.14 -17.18
N THR A 142 -10.30 -4.23 -17.85
CA THR A 142 -10.53 -4.23 -19.29
C THR A 142 -9.64 -3.19 -19.95
N TRP A 143 -8.78 -3.63 -20.87
CA TRP A 143 -7.75 -2.78 -21.48
C TRP A 143 -7.99 -2.59 -22.98
N MET A 144 -7.74 -1.37 -23.45
CA MET A 144 -7.86 -0.98 -24.85
C MET A 144 -6.56 -0.37 -25.34
N THR A 145 -6.03 -0.89 -26.45
CA THR A 145 -4.86 -0.34 -27.15
C THR A 145 -5.17 1.01 -27.79
N ARG A 146 -4.20 1.92 -27.75
CA ARG A 146 -4.24 3.25 -28.36
C ARG A 146 -3.10 3.42 -29.33
N THR A 147 -3.37 4.10 -30.44
CA THR A 147 -2.33 4.49 -31.39
C THR A 147 -1.46 5.57 -30.79
N SER A 148 -0.14 5.34 -30.75
CA SER A 148 0.86 6.27 -30.24
C SER A 148 1.51 7.13 -31.33
N GLY A 149 1.42 6.71 -32.59
CA GLY A 149 2.09 7.36 -33.71
C GLY A 149 3.60 7.07 -33.80
N THR A 150 4.12 6.17 -32.96
CA THR A 150 5.54 5.76 -32.95
C THR A 150 5.68 4.28 -32.65
N ASN A 151 6.80 3.67 -33.04
CA ASN A 151 7.19 2.32 -32.65
C ASN A 151 8.34 2.31 -31.62
N LYS A 152 8.72 3.47 -31.10
CA LYS A 152 9.78 3.59 -30.09
C LYS A 152 9.24 3.18 -28.72
N ALA A 153 10.06 2.46 -27.95
CA ALA A 153 9.72 2.08 -26.59
C ALA A 153 9.44 3.30 -25.72
N LEU A 154 8.34 3.26 -24.97
CA LEU A 154 7.90 4.26 -24.03
C LEU A 154 8.16 3.73 -22.61
N ASN A 155 8.96 4.46 -21.84
CA ASN A 155 9.47 4.00 -20.54
C ASN A 155 8.76 4.66 -19.36
N GLY A 156 8.09 5.79 -19.59
CA GLY A 156 7.45 6.56 -18.54
C GLY A 156 6.24 7.32 -19.05
N VAL A 157 5.31 7.57 -18.14
CA VAL A 157 4.10 8.35 -18.41
C VAL A 157 3.77 9.19 -17.19
N ALA A 158 3.35 10.43 -17.43
CA ALA A 158 2.90 11.37 -16.42
C ALA A 158 1.61 12.06 -16.89
N TYR A 159 0.86 12.64 -15.95
CA TYR A 159 -0.30 13.47 -16.26
C TYR A 159 -0.20 14.80 -15.55
N GLY A 160 -0.42 15.88 -16.28
CA GLY A 160 -0.40 17.24 -15.77
C GLY A 160 -0.98 18.22 -16.80
N ASN A 161 -1.53 19.34 -16.34
CA ASN A 161 -2.17 20.33 -17.22
C ASN A 161 -3.18 19.70 -18.20
N SER A 162 -4.03 18.81 -17.69
CA SER A 162 -5.03 18.06 -18.47
C SER A 162 -4.47 17.22 -19.63
N THR A 163 -3.17 16.91 -19.59
CA THR A 163 -2.44 16.25 -20.67
C THR A 163 -1.65 15.06 -20.13
N PHE A 164 -1.78 13.90 -20.77
CA PHE A 164 -0.88 12.78 -20.56
C PHE A 164 0.38 13.00 -21.40
N VAL A 165 1.56 12.84 -20.81
CA VAL A 165 2.85 12.88 -21.50
C VAL A 165 3.55 11.55 -21.31
N ALA A 166 3.92 10.90 -22.41
CA ALA A 166 4.73 9.68 -22.39
C ALA A 166 6.14 9.98 -22.93
N VAL A 167 7.16 9.40 -22.29
CA VAL A 167 8.56 9.56 -22.66
C VAL A 167 9.17 8.21 -23.01
N GLY A 168 10.08 8.20 -23.98
CA GLY A 168 10.64 6.98 -24.53
C GLY A 168 12.10 7.13 -24.96
N VAL A 169 12.62 6.08 -25.58
CA VAL A 169 13.97 6.08 -26.14
C VAL A 169 14.11 7.09 -27.28
N ILE A 170 15.33 7.61 -27.48
CA ILE A 170 15.70 8.44 -28.63
C ILE A 170 14.82 9.70 -28.72
N GLU A 171 14.90 10.57 -27.71
CA GLU A 171 14.22 11.88 -27.65
C GLU A 171 12.68 11.81 -27.84
N THR A 172 12.06 10.64 -27.68
CA THR A 172 10.63 10.47 -27.90
C THR A 172 9.83 11.07 -26.76
N ILE A 173 9.00 12.06 -27.08
CA ILE A 173 7.96 12.63 -26.21
C ILE A 173 6.64 12.55 -26.97
N LEU A 174 5.63 11.96 -26.35
CA LEU A 174 4.26 11.94 -26.83
C LEU A 174 3.35 12.67 -25.86
N GLN A 175 2.28 13.27 -26.37
CA GLN A 175 1.23 13.86 -25.55
C GLN A 175 -0.15 13.39 -25.98
N SER A 176 -1.12 13.32 -25.06
CA SER A 176 -2.52 13.13 -25.41
C SER A 176 -3.02 14.32 -26.24
N GLY A 177 -3.79 14.06 -27.31
CA GLY A 177 -4.32 15.12 -28.15
C GLY A 177 -5.35 16.00 -27.43
N SER A 178 -5.31 17.31 -27.69
CA SER A 178 -6.47 18.18 -27.58
C SER A 178 -7.24 18.12 -28.91
N SER A 179 -8.57 18.03 -28.85
CA SER A 179 -9.40 18.38 -30.00
C SER A 179 -9.26 19.88 -30.23
N GLU A 180 -8.20 20.32 -30.91
CA GLU A 180 -8.20 21.66 -31.48
C GLU A 180 -9.21 21.65 -32.62
N THR A 181 -10.35 22.31 -32.39
CA THR A 181 -11.18 22.76 -33.51
C THR A 181 -10.33 23.79 -34.24
N PRO A 182 -9.94 23.57 -35.51
CA PRO A 182 -9.25 24.59 -36.26
C PRO A 182 -10.19 25.79 -36.33
N LEU A 183 -9.77 26.93 -35.77
CA LEU A 183 -10.45 28.18 -36.06
C LEU A 183 -10.21 28.45 -37.56
N GLY A 184 -11.22 28.15 -38.36
CA GLY A 184 -11.25 28.49 -39.77
C GLY A 184 -11.15 30.01 -39.89
N TYR A 185 -10.15 30.46 -40.65
CA TYR A 185 -10.11 31.79 -41.25
C TYR A 185 -10.49 31.67 -42.72
#